data_AF-A0A945EWY6-F1
#
_entry.id   AF-A0A945EWY6-F1
#
_cell.length_a   1.000
_cell.length_b   1.000
_cell.length_c   1.000
_cell.angle_alpha   90.00
_cell.angle_beta   90.00
_cell.angle_gamma   90.00
#
_symmetry.space_group_name_H-M   'P 1'
#
loop_
_entity.id
_entity.type
_entity.pdbx_description
1 polymer ?
#
loop_
_entity_poly.entity_id
_entity_poly.type
_entity_poly.pdbx_seq_one_letter_code
_entity_poly.pdbx_strand_id
1 'polypeptide(L)'
;MKYSLSFLLLFLVLISCSLTKQPIFVKVDDVKLVRFSSSTIRLKAVAFFENPNHVGGSISTDQIKVVVNGVELVHVFSDEFKVPSEDKFTVPLHLNIPAKDILSTSNKDFLSSLVNTVLTNEINVQIKGSLIYHVVGFKKEILIDKTAKIKF
;
A
#
# COMPACT_ATOMS: atom_id res chain seq x y z
N MET A 1 -8.38 -34.72 39.57
CA MET A 1 -8.15 -33.25 39.62
C MET A 1 -6.81 -32.76 39.04
N LYS A 2 -5.79 -33.62 38.80
CA LYS A 2 -4.50 -33.16 38.21
C LYS A 2 -4.58 -32.69 36.75
N TYR A 3 -5.40 -33.31 35.91
CA TYR A 3 -5.53 -32.95 34.49
C TYR A 3 -6.30 -31.66 34.23
N SER A 4 -7.19 -31.26 35.16
CA SER A 4 -8.00 -30.03 35.03
C SER A 4 -7.13 -28.77 35.10
N LEU A 5 -6.14 -28.74 36.00
CA LEU A 5 -5.20 -27.62 36.11
C LEU A 5 -4.28 -27.52 34.88
N SER A 6 -3.84 -28.67 34.35
CA SER A 6 -3.01 -28.73 33.14
C SER A 6 -3.77 -28.27 31.90
N PHE A 7 -5.06 -28.59 31.79
CA PHE A 7 -5.91 -28.17 30.68
C PHE A 7 -6.21 -26.66 30.75
N LEU A 8 -6.44 -26.12 31.95
CA LEU A 8 -6.60 -24.68 32.17
C LEU A 8 -5.33 -23.91 31.80
N LEU A 9 -4.15 -24.42 32.18
CA LEU A 9 -2.86 -23.82 31.83
C LEU A 9 -2.64 -23.80 30.31
N LEU A 10 -3.03 -24.87 29.61
CA LEU A 10 -2.97 -24.97 28.16
C LEU A 10 -3.91 -23.95 27.49
N PHE A 11 -5.10 -23.73 28.06
CA PHE A 11 -6.07 -22.77 27.54
C PHE A 11 -5.61 -21.32 27.69
N LEU A 12 -4.91 -20.97 28.78
CA LEU A 12 -4.34 -19.61 28.96
C LEU A 12 -3.27 -19.26 27.91
N VAL A 13 -2.49 -20.24 27.44
CA VAL A 13 -1.46 -20.02 26.40
C VAL A 13 -2.08 -19.71 25.02
N LEU A 14 -3.34 -20.12 24.77
CA LEU A 14 -4.01 -19.87 23.49
C LEU A 14 -4.56 -18.44 23.35
N ILE A 15 -4.73 -17.70 24.44
CA ILE A 15 -5.39 -16.38 24.44
C ILE A 15 -4.39 -15.23 24.23
N SER A 16 -3.08 -15.46 24.41
CA SER A 16 -2.05 -14.41 24.33
C SER A 16 -1.60 -14.08 22.90
N CYS A 17 -2.06 -14.81 21.89
CA CYS A 17 -1.65 -14.57 20.50
C CYS A 17 -2.35 -13.32 19.95
N SER A 18 -1.58 -12.29 19.59
CA SER A 18 -2.12 -11.11 18.90
C SER A 18 -2.34 -11.42 17.43
N LEU A 19 -3.57 -11.81 17.08
CA LEU A 19 -3.97 -12.18 15.72
C LEU A 19 -4.69 -11.06 14.95
N THR A 20 -5.08 -9.97 15.62
CA THR A 20 -6.08 -9.00 15.11
C THR A 20 -5.54 -7.60 14.85
N LYS A 21 -4.24 -7.37 15.08
CA LYS A 21 -3.61 -6.07 14.79
C LYS A 21 -3.49 -5.89 13.28
N GLN A 22 -3.62 -4.65 12.82
CA GLN A 22 -3.38 -4.34 11.41
C GLN A 22 -1.86 -4.17 11.17
N PRO A 23 -1.33 -4.58 10.01
CA PRO A 23 0.01 -4.20 9.58
C PRO A 23 0.23 -2.68 9.68
N ILE A 24 1.42 -2.31 10.16
CA ILE A 24 1.84 -0.94 10.37
C ILE A 24 2.53 -0.47 9.10
N PHE A 25 1.99 0.57 8.45
CA PHE A 25 2.66 1.22 7.33
C PHE A 25 3.87 2.02 7.82
N VAL A 26 5.01 1.84 7.17
CA VAL A 26 6.27 2.51 7.50
C VAL A 26 6.53 3.68 6.56
N LYS A 27 6.62 3.41 5.25
CA LYS A 27 6.93 4.42 4.22
C LYS A 27 6.65 3.89 2.80
N VAL A 28 6.68 4.79 1.82
CA VAL A 28 6.89 4.45 0.40
C VAL A 28 8.25 4.97 -0.02
N ASP A 29 9.02 4.16 -0.74
CA ASP A 29 10.34 4.48 -1.26
C ASP A 29 10.54 3.88 -2.67
N ASP A 30 11.75 4.00 -3.22
CA ASP A 30 12.17 3.34 -4.46
C ASP A 30 11.30 3.69 -5.69
N VAL A 31 10.85 4.94 -5.78
CA VAL A 31 10.02 5.39 -6.91
C VAL A 31 10.87 5.50 -8.18
N LYS A 32 10.53 4.72 -9.21
CA LYS A 32 11.29 4.59 -10.45
C LYS A 32 10.39 4.70 -11.68
N LEU A 33 10.83 5.45 -12.68
CA LEU A 33 10.24 5.45 -14.02
C LEU A 33 10.66 4.17 -14.74
N VAL A 34 9.71 3.28 -14.99
CA VAL A 34 9.96 2.02 -15.71
C VAL A 34 9.84 2.22 -17.21
N ARG A 35 8.82 2.98 -17.66
CA ARG A 35 8.59 3.22 -19.08
C ARG A 35 7.83 4.51 -19.30
N PHE A 36 8.23 5.26 -20.30
CA PHE A 36 7.47 6.38 -20.86
C PHE A 36 7.16 6.09 -22.33
N SER A 37 5.92 6.30 -22.74
CA SER A 37 5.46 6.15 -24.12
C SER A 37 4.33 7.11 -24.41
N SER A 38 4.00 7.31 -25.68
CA SER A 38 2.89 8.16 -26.12
C SER A 38 1.52 7.73 -25.58
N SER A 39 1.37 6.47 -25.15
CA SER A 39 0.12 5.92 -24.65
C SER A 39 0.09 5.71 -23.14
N THR A 40 1.23 5.46 -22.49
CA THR A 40 1.31 5.10 -21.07
C THR A 40 2.62 5.53 -20.41
N ILE A 41 2.52 5.93 -19.14
CA ILE A 41 3.63 6.13 -18.21
C ILE A 41 3.56 5.03 -17.16
N ARG A 42 4.65 4.29 -16.96
CA ARG A 42 4.75 3.20 -15.97
C ARG A 42 5.74 3.60 -14.89
N LEU A 43 5.26 3.69 -13.65
CA LEU A 43 6.08 3.93 -12.47
C LEU A 43 6.05 2.68 -11.57
N LYS A 44 7.15 2.46 -10.85
CA LYS A 44 7.23 1.49 -9.75
C LYS A 44 7.55 2.22 -8.47
N ALA A 45 7.01 1.76 -7.36
CA ALA A 45 7.36 2.20 -6.02
C ALA A 45 7.30 0.98 -5.08
N VAL A 46 7.90 1.11 -3.89
CA VAL A 46 7.87 0.06 -2.86
C VAL A 46 7.26 0.63 -1.59
N ALA A 47 6.17 0.03 -1.12
CA ALA A 47 5.59 0.34 0.18
C ALA A 47 6.12 -0.62 1.26
N PHE A 48 6.58 -0.08 2.38
CA PHE A 48 7.15 -0.81 3.50
C PHE A 48 6.14 -0.91 4.63
N PHE A 49 5.99 -2.11 5.18
CA PHE A 49 5.08 -2.41 6.28
C PHE A 49 5.78 -3.27 7.33
N GLU A 50 5.19 -3.33 8.51
CA GLU A 50 5.56 -4.24 9.60
C GLU A 50 4.32 -4.98 10.08
N ASN A 51 4.39 -6.32 10.18
CA ASN A 51 3.29 -7.11 10.70
C ASN A 51 3.49 -7.34 12.21
N PRO A 52 2.72 -6.71 13.11
CA PRO A 52 2.87 -6.89 14.56
C PRO A 52 2.20 -8.18 15.09
N ASN A 53 1.75 -9.08 14.21
CA ASN A 53 1.07 -10.32 14.58
C ASN A 53 2.01 -11.53 14.46
N HIS A 54 1.83 -12.49 15.38
CA HIS A 54 2.52 -13.78 15.40
C HIS A 54 2.05 -14.77 14.31
N VAL A 55 1.25 -14.28 13.37
CA VAL A 55 0.76 -15.02 12.22
C VAL A 55 0.95 -14.21 10.96
N GLY A 56 1.33 -14.90 9.90
CA GLY A 56 1.32 -14.36 8.55
C GLY A 56 -0.08 -14.38 7.94
N GLY A 57 -0.18 -13.87 6.72
CA GLY A 57 -1.43 -13.81 5.99
C GLY A 57 -1.21 -13.46 4.54
N SER A 58 -2.22 -12.87 3.92
CA SER A 58 -2.09 -12.23 2.62
C SER A 58 -2.77 -10.87 2.61
N ILE A 59 -2.28 -10.00 1.73
CA ILE A 59 -2.91 -8.73 1.43
C ILE A 59 -3.33 -8.77 -0.03
N SER A 60 -4.60 -8.48 -0.27
CA SER A 60 -5.09 -8.11 -1.60
C SER A 60 -5.42 -6.63 -1.62
N THR A 61 -5.28 -6.01 -2.79
CA THR A 61 -5.61 -4.60 -2.98
C THR A 61 -6.98 -4.48 -3.60
N ASP A 62 -7.85 -3.64 -3.04
CA ASP A 62 -9.09 -3.24 -3.69
C ASP A 62 -9.03 -1.76 -4.06
N GLN A 63 -9.15 -1.47 -5.35
CA GLN A 63 -9.25 -0.14 -5.95
C GLN A 63 -8.31 0.92 -5.33
N ILE A 64 -6.99 0.69 -5.38
CA ILE A 64 -6.02 1.72 -4.99
C ILE A 64 -6.01 2.85 -6.04
N LYS A 65 -6.27 4.06 -5.56
CA LYS A 65 -6.18 5.33 -6.28
C LYS A 65 -4.86 6.01 -5.98
N VAL A 66 -4.27 6.65 -6.99
CA VAL A 66 -3.07 7.46 -6.80
C VAL A 66 -3.30 8.88 -7.28
N VAL A 67 -3.10 9.82 -6.38
CA VAL A 67 -3.29 11.25 -6.60
C VAL A 67 -1.92 11.89 -6.69
N VAL A 68 -1.59 12.47 -7.84
CA VAL A 68 -0.30 13.14 -8.07
C VAL A 68 -0.53 14.64 -8.06
N ASN A 69 0.07 15.34 -7.08
CA ASN A 69 -0.10 16.77 -6.83
C ASN A 69 -1.58 17.22 -6.89
N GLY A 70 -2.48 16.47 -6.26
CA GLY A 70 -3.91 16.77 -6.20
C GLY A 70 -4.74 16.27 -7.38
N VAL A 71 -4.12 15.69 -8.41
CA VAL A 71 -4.83 15.13 -9.57
C VAL A 71 -4.98 13.63 -9.42
N GLU A 72 -6.23 13.17 -9.36
CA GLU A 72 -6.57 11.75 -9.25
C GLU A 72 -6.24 11.01 -10.55
N LEU A 73 -5.33 10.05 -10.46
CA LEU A 73 -4.99 9.11 -11.51
C LEU A 73 -5.51 7.73 -11.07
N VAL A 74 -6.33 7.12 -11.92
CA VAL A 74 -6.98 5.84 -11.61
C VAL A 74 -6.11 4.69 -12.13
N HIS A 75 -6.09 3.58 -11.38
CA HIS A 75 -5.52 2.25 -11.68
C HIS A 75 -4.13 1.95 -11.12
N VAL A 76 -4.12 1.45 -9.88
CA VAL A 76 -3.08 0.56 -9.37
C VAL A 76 -3.68 -0.83 -9.18
N PHE A 77 -3.23 -1.78 -9.99
CA PHE A 77 -3.48 -3.19 -9.77
C PHE A 77 -2.27 -3.78 -9.06
N SER A 78 -2.50 -4.43 -7.94
CA SER A 78 -1.48 -5.15 -7.20
C SER A 78 -1.98 -6.57 -7.02
N ASP A 79 -1.13 -7.54 -7.36
CA ASP A 79 -1.42 -8.96 -7.13
C ASP A 79 -1.60 -9.24 -5.63
N GLU A 80 -2.10 -10.42 -5.26
CA GLU A 80 -2.13 -10.81 -3.85
C GLU A 80 -0.69 -11.02 -3.33
N PHE A 81 -0.36 -10.45 -2.17
CA PHE A 81 0.97 -10.57 -1.55
C PHE A 81 0.93 -11.33 -0.25
N LYS A 82 1.93 -12.18 -0.02
CA LYS A 82 2.11 -12.88 1.25
C LYS A 82 2.67 -11.93 2.31
N VAL A 83 2.10 -11.98 3.50
CA VAL A 83 2.56 -11.24 4.67
C VAL A 83 3.27 -12.21 5.62
N PRO A 84 4.55 -11.98 5.97
CA PRO A 84 5.27 -12.78 6.94
C PRO A 84 4.80 -12.50 8.38
N SER A 85 5.06 -13.42 9.30
CA SER A 85 4.77 -13.27 10.73
C SER A 85 5.84 -12.41 11.42
N GLU A 86 5.44 -11.46 12.27
CA GLU A 86 6.32 -10.60 13.09
C GLU A 86 7.50 -9.96 12.37
N ASP A 87 7.31 -9.64 11.09
CA ASP A 87 8.41 -9.18 10.24
C ASP A 87 8.01 -7.98 9.40
N LYS A 88 9.04 -7.29 8.92
CA LYS A 88 8.93 -6.23 7.93
C LYS A 88 8.76 -6.85 6.56
N PHE A 89 7.90 -6.25 5.75
CA PHE A 89 7.65 -6.70 4.40
C PHE A 89 7.40 -5.53 3.46
N THR A 90 7.54 -5.82 2.16
CA THR A 90 7.40 -4.82 1.11
C THR A 90 6.28 -5.22 0.16
N VAL A 91 5.46 -4.24 -0.21
CA VAL A 91 4.44 -4.38 -1.25
C VAL A 91 4.90 -3.58 -2.48
N PRO A 92 5.21 -4.24 -3.61
CA PRO A 92 5.55 -3.53 -4.84
C PRO A 92 4.30 -2.87 -5.41
N LEU A 93 4.37 -1.57 -5.64
CA LEU A 93 3.30 -0.77 -6.22
C LEU A 93 3.60 -0.49 -7.69
N HIS A 94 2.72 -0.93 -8.57
CA HIS A 94 2.83 -0.73 -10.02
C HIS A 94 1.79 0.29 -10.49
N LEU A 95 2.27 1.42 -10.98
CA LEU A 95 1.46 2.52 -11.48
C LEU A 95 1.50 2.52 -12.99
N ASN A 96 0.35 2.31 -13.64
CA ASN A 96 0.22 2.42 -15.08
C ASN A 96 -0.74 3.56 -15.38
N ILE A 97 -0.19 4.72 -15.74
CA ILE A 97 -0.96 5.93 -16.02
C ILE A 97 -1.14 6.04 -17.53
N PRO A 98 -2.35 5.95 -18.08
CA PRO A 98 -2.59 6.23 -19.48
C PRO A 98 -2.20 7.68 -19.79
N ALA A 99 -1.37 7.89 -20.82
CA ALA A 99 -0.97 9.23 -21.25
C ALA A 99 -2.18 10.06 -21.70
N LYS A 100 -3.23 9.40 -22.21
CA LYS A 100 -4.51 10.07 -22.45
C LYS A 100 -5.10 10.64 -21.16
N ASP A 101 -5.04 9.97 -20.01
CA ASP A 101 -5.64 10.49 -18.78
C ASP A 101 -4.83 11.69 -18.24
N ILE A 102 -3.56 11.80 -18.64
CA ILE A 102 -2.73 13.00 -18.45
C ILE A 102 -3.11 14.12 -19.42
N LEU A 103 -3.37 13.81 -20.69
CA LEU A 103 -3.55 14.79 -21.78
C LEU A 103 -5.02 15.19 -22.03
N SER A 104 -5.97 14.32 -21.72
CA SER A 104 -7.42 14.50 -21.89
C SER A 104 -8.07 15.15 -20.68
N THR A 105 -7.36 15.20 -19.55
CA THR A 105 -7.79 15.98 -18.40
C THR A 105 -7.51 17.44 -18.73
N SER A 106 -8.53 18.19 -19.12
CA SER A 106 -8.51 19.64 -19.40
C SER A 106 -8.13 20.51 -18.19
N ASN A 107 -7.54 19.94 -17.15
CA ASN A 107 -7.14 20.65 -15.95
C ASN A 107 -5.81 21.32 -16.23
N LYS A 108 -5.87 22.62 -16.54
CA LYS A 108 -4.70 23.55 -16.52
C LYS A 108 -3.84 23.33 -15.26
N ASP A 109 -4.48 22.87 -14.17
CA ASP A 109 -3.89 22.55 -12.88
C ASP A 109 -2.91 21.36 -12.90
N PHE A 110 -3.06 20.37 -13.79
CA PHE A 110 -2.09 19.25 -13.87
C PHE A 110 -0.81 19.65 -14.62
N LEU A 111 -0.95 20.37 -15.74
CA LEU A 111 0.22 20.85 -16.51
C LEU A 111 1.00 21.90 -15.71
N SER A 112 0.31 22.82 -15.03
CA SER A 112 0.97 23.77 -14.12
C SER A 112 1.65 23.06 -12.95
N SER A 113 1.06 21.97 -12.47
CA SER A 113 1.63 21.11 -11.43
C SER A 113 2.85 20.32 -11.89
N LEU A 114 2.90 19.84 -13.14
CA LEU A 114 4.09 19.24 -13.74
C LEU A 114 5.20 20.28 -13.97
N VAL A 115 4.86 21.51 -14.38
CA VAL A 115 5.84 22.60 -14.49
C VAL A 115 6.40 22.96 -13.12
N ASN A 116 5.54 23.08 -12.11
CA ASN A 116 5.96 23.33 -10.74
C ASN A 116 6.85 22.19 -10.22
N THR A 117 6.53 20.95 -10.56
CA THR A 117 7.35 19.77 -10.25
C THR A 117 8.76 19.86 -10.85
N VAL A 118 8.90 20.34 -12.08
CA VAL A 118 10.22 20.56 -12.72
C VAL A 118 10.97 21.72 -12.07
N LEU A 119 10.26 22.73 -11.56
CA LEU A 119 10.87 23.88 -10.88
C LEU A 119 11.31 23.58 -9.45
N THR A 120 10.50 22.82 -8.70
CA THR A 120 10.78 22.44 -7.32
C THR A 120 11.60 21.16 -7.22
N ASN A 121 11.65 20.37 -8.30
CA ASN A 121 12.11 18.98 -8.30
C ASN A 121 11.38 18.10 -7.28
N GLU A 122 10.11 18.40 -6.97
CA GLU A 122 9.31 17.66 -5.99
C GLU A 122 7.94 17.26 -6.55
N ILE A 123 7.54 16.00 -6.34
CA ILE A 123 6.19 15.49 -6.57
C ILE A 123 5.57 15.03 -5.26
N ASN A 124 4.35 15.47 -4.98
CA ASN A 124 3.50 14.90 -3.93
C ASN A 124 2.67 13.75 -4.52
N VAL A 125 2.90 12.55 -4.03
CA VAL A 125 2.14 11.35 -4.42
C VAL A 125 1.30 10.92 -3.23
N GLN A 126 -0.01 10.92 -3.38
CA GLN A 126 -0.94 10.44 -2.38
C GLN A 126 -1.57 9.12 -2.85
N ILE A 127 -1.49 8.10 -2.01
CA ILE A 127 -2.06 6.78 -2.24
C ILE A 127 -3.30 6.67 -1.36
N LYS A 128 -4.44 6.38 -1.99
CA LYS A 128 -5.73 6.19 -1.32
C LYS A 128 -6.34 4.85 -1.70
N GLY A 129 -6.94 4.14 -0.76
CA GLY A 129 -7.71 2.93 -1.08
C GLY A 129 -7.74 1.94 0.08
N SER A 130 -8.18 0.73 -0.21
CA SER A 130 -8.38 -0.30 0.79
C SER A 130 -7.45 -1.49 0.53
N LEU A 131 -6.71 -1.90 1.55
CA LEU A 131 -6.05 -3.20 1.59
C LEU A 131 -6.94 -4.17 2.36
N ILE A 132 -7.16 -5.34 1.80
CA ILE A 132 -7.87 -6.41 2.49
C ILE A 132 -6.80 -7.36 3.03
N TYR A 133 -6.63 -7.37 4.36
CA TYR A 133 -5.77 -8.31 5.06
C TYR A 133 -6.55 -9.58 5.35
N HIS A 134 -6.04 -10.70 4.85
CA HIS A 134 -6.57 -12.04 5.03
C HIS A 134 -5.65 -12.83 5.96
N VAL A 135 -6.22 -13.31 7.05
CA VAL A 135 -5.59 -14.24 7.97
C VAL A 135 -6.56 -15.39 8.20
N VAL A 136 -6.09 -16.56 8.65
CA VAL A 136 -6.93 -17.75 8.80
C VAL A 136 -8.20 -17.43 9.60
N GLY A 137 -9.36 -17.50 8.93
CA GLY A 137 -10.69 -17.25 9.52
C GLY A 137 -11.14 -15.79 9.60
N PHE A 138 -10.32 -14.80 9.23
CA PHE A 138 -10.66 -13.38 9.35
C PHE A 138 -10.21 -12.56 8.14
N LYS A 139 -11.03 -11.58 7.77
CA LYS A 139 -10.66 -10.51 6.83
C LYS A 139 -10.78 -9.18 7.54
N LYS A 140 -9.82 -8.30 7.31
CA LYS A 140 -9.82 -6.94 7.86
C LYS A 140 -9.48 -5.95 6.76
N GLU A 141 -10.34 -4.95 6.58
CA GLU A 141 -10.08 -3.83 5.69
C GLU A 141 -9.16 -2.82 6.39
N ILE A 142 -8.17 -2.32 5.65
CA ILE A 142 -7.21 -1.33 6.10
C ILE A 142 -7.25 -0.18 5.10
N LEU A 143 -7.78 0.96 5.54
CA LEU A 143 -7.81 2.17 4.74
C LEU A 143 -6.42 2.79 4.71
N ILE A 144 -5.91 3.02 3.50
CA ILE A 144 -4.72 3.80 3.25
C ILE A 144 -5.16 5.15 2.72
N ASP A 145 -4.72 6.22 3.37
CA ASP A 145 -4.69 7.57 2.82
C ASP A 145 -3.38 8.21 3.27
N LYS A 146 -2.38 8.19 2.40
CA LYS A 146 -1.02 8.66 2.72
C LYS A 146 -0.40 9.41 1.57
N THR A 147 0.23 10.54 1.90
CA THR A 147 0.97 11.38 0.97
C THR A 147 2.46 11.24 1.22
N ALA A 148 3.23 11.01 0.17
CA ALA A 148 4.69 10.98 0.16
C ALA A 148 5.20 12.12 -0.75
N LYS A 149 6.28 12.77 -0.32
CA LYS A 149 7.01 13.73 -1.13
C LYS A 149 8.21 13.04 -1.76
N ILE A 150 8.30 13.09 -3.07
CA ILE A 150 9.41 12.52 -3.84
C ILE A 150 10.22 13.69 -4.38
N LYS A 151 11.49 13.78 -4.00
CA LYS A 151 12.44 14.73 -4.60
C LYS A 151 13.31 14.02 -5.62
N PHE A 152 13.71 14.70 -6.69
CA PHE A 152 14.65 14.18 -7.69
C PHE A 152 15.66 15.21 -8.16
#